data_AF-A0A8T7CE10-F1
#
_entry.id   AF-A0A8T7CE10-F1
#
_cell.length_a   1.000
_cell.length_b   1.000
_cell.length_c   1.000
_cell.angle_alpha   90.00
_cell.angle_beta   90.00
_cell.angle_gamma   90.00
#
_symmetry.space_group_name_H-M   'P 1'
#
loop_
_entity.id
_entity.type
_entity.pdbx_description
1 polymer ?
#
loop_
_entity_poly.entity_id
_entity_poly.type
_entity_poly.pdbx_seq_one_letter_code
_entity_poly.pdbx_strand_id
1 'polypeptide(L)'
;MKSNWILAAAAVALLAVGTAAAHEGPDLDRLGDRIDRKLDRRGDRIEHHADRRGDRIDRRLDRAANRAERNDRPHLAKQLDRRGDRIDRQLDRRGHRAERRLDRRGDRINQRLDRHSRRQQ
;
A
#
# COMPACT_ATOMS: atom_id res chain seq x y z
N MET A 1 -17.87 2.76 20.16
CA MET A 1 -18.38 2.86 18.78
C MET A 1 -17.32 2.30 17.85
N LYS A 2 -17.65 1.23 17.12
CA LYS A 2 -16.70 0.33 16.44
C LYS A 2 -16.51 0.84 15.01
N SER A 3 -15.37 1.45 14.71
CA SER A 3 -15.08 1.90 13.34
C SER A 3 -14.61 0.70 12.51
N ASN A 4 -15.53 0.19 11.69
CA ASN A 4 -15.31 -0.82 10.66
C ASN A 4 -14.21 -0.38 9.68
N TRP A 5 -12.98 -0.86 9.88
CA TRP A 5 -11.96 -0.87 8.83
C TRP A 5 -12.27 -2.01 7.87
N ILE A 6 -13.21 -1.77 6.94
CA ILE A 6 -13.45 -2.65 5.80
C ILE A 6 -12.25 -2.47 4.85
N LEU A 7 -11.15 -3.16 5.14
CA LEU A 7 -10.13 -3.45 4.14
C LEU A 7 -10.71 -4.53 3.24
N ALA A 8 -11.44 -4.10 2.21
CA ALA A 8 -12.01 -4.95 1.18
C ALA A 8 -10.95 -5.93 0.65
N ALA A 9 -11.07 -7.18 1.09
CA ALA A 9 -10.35 -8.31 0.55
C ALA A 9 -10.93 -8.57 -0.85
N ALA A 10 -10.39 -7.88 -1.86
CA ALA A 10 -10.62 -8.25 -3.24
C ALA A 10 -9.83 -9.53 -3.53
N ALA A 11 -10.45 -10.66 -3.18
CA ALA A 11 -10.16 -11.97 -3.71
C ALA A 11 -10.46 -11.92 -5.22
N VAL A 12 -9.42 -11.90 -6.04
CA VAL A 12 -9.58 -12.08 -7.48
C VAL A 12 -9.61 -13.59 -7.69
N ALA A 13 -10.81 -14.14 -7.84
CA ALA A 13 -11.03 -15.46 -8.40
C ALA A 13 -10.75 -15.35 -9.90
N LEU A 14 -9.65 -15.93 -10.36
CA LEU A 14 -9.33 -16.05 -11.79
C LEU A 14 -9.79 -17.44 -12.23
N LEU A 15 -11.01 -17.49 -12.76
CA LEU A 15 -11.55 -18.61 -13.53
C LEU A 15 -11.16 -18.40 -15.00
N ALA A 16 -10.43 -19.34 -15.58
CA ALA A 16 -10.33 -19.59 -17.03
C ALA A 16 -9.92 -21.07 -17.17
N VAL A 17 -10.89 -21.97 -17.34
CA VAL A 17 -11.43 -22.47 -18.62
C VAL A 17 -10.35 -23.23 -19.38
N GLY A 18 -10.46 -24.57 -19.33
CA GLY A 18 -9.69 -25.45 -20.20
C GLY A 18 -10.33 -25.49 -21.59
N THR A 19 -9.52 -25.25 -22.61
CA THR A 19 -9.71 -25.76 -23.97
C THR A 19 -8.34 -25.98 -24.58
N ALA A 20 -8.23 -27.08 -25.31
CA ALA A 20 -6.99 -27.67 -25.81
C ALA A 20 -6.25 -26.82 -26.86
N ALA A 21 -4.98 -27.21 -27.04
CA ALA A 21 -4.09 -26.98 -28.18
C ALA A 21 -3.16 -25.75 -28.14
N ALA A 22 -1.92 -26.07 -27.77
CA ALA A 22 -0.64 -25.57 -28.32
C ALA A 22 -0.32 -24.05 -28.24
N HIS A 23 0.90 -23.76 -27.76
CA HIS A 23 1.62 -22.47 -27.77
C HIS A 23 1.47 -21.49 -26.57
N GLU A 24 1.40 -21.95 -25.33
CA GLU A 24 1.30 -21.09 -24.13
C GLU A 24 2.62 -20.86 -23.34
N GLY A 25 3.77 -20.74 -24.04
CA GLY A 25 5.01 -20.26 -23.41
C GLY A 25 5.04 -18.75 -23.11
N PRO A 26 4.69 -17.86 -24.07
CA PRO A 26 4.89 -16.41 -23.93
C PRO A 26 3.73 -15.65 -23.23
N ASP A 27 2.57 -16.27 -23.03
CA ASP A 27 1.41 -15.59 -22.46
C ASP A 27 1.44 -15.52 -20.92
N LEU A 28 2.10 -16.47 -20.26
CA LEU A 28 2.24 -16.48 -18.80
C LEU A 28 3.23 -15.43 -18.31
N ASP A 29 4.33 -15.23 -19.04
CA ASP A 29 5.32 -14.18 -18.73
C ASP A 29 4.70 -12.79 -18.89
N ARG A 30 3.98 -12.56 -20.00
CA ARG A 30 3.23 -11.31 -20.24
C ARG A 30 2.16 -11.06 -19.17
N LEU A 31 1.53 -12.12 -18.67
CA LEU A 31 0.57 -12.05 -17.58
C LEU A 31 1.26 -11.66 -16.25
N GLY A 32 2.41 -12.27 -15.94
CA GLY A 32 3.25 -11.91 -14.79
C GLY A 32 3.59 -10.42 -14.80
N ASP A 33 4.19 -9.94 -15.90
CA ASP A 33 4.55 -8.53 -16.08
C ASP A 33 3.35 -7.57 -15.91
N ARG A 34 2.17 -7.98 -16.41
CA ARG A 34 0.95 -7.17 -16.28
C ARG A 34 0.46 -7.09 -14.83
N ILE A 35 0.62 -8.17 -14.08
CA ILE A 35 0.25 -8.23 -12.67
C ILE A 35 1.22 -7.40 -11.84
N ASP A 36 2.52 -7.52 -12.07
CA ASP A 36 3.54 -6.75 -11.35
C ASP A 36 3.33 -5.25 -11.54
N ARG A 37 3.20 -4.79 -12.80
CA ARG A 37 2.86 -3.38 -13.10
C ARG A 37 1.57 -2.90 -12.43
N LYS A 38 0.62 -3.80 -12.16
CA LYS A 38 -0.64 -3.44 -11.47
C LYS A 38 -0.45 -3.36 -9.95
N LEU A 39 0.43 -4.18 -9.38
CA LEU A 39 0.79 -4.11 -7.98
C LEU A 39 1.64 -2.87 -7.69
N ASP A 40 2.60 -2.54 -8.56
CA ASP A 40 3.43 -1.33 -8.44
C ASP A 40 2.58 -0.07 -8.45
N ARG A 41 1.74 0.12 -9.48
CA ARG A 41 0.80 1.25 -9.57
C ARG A 41 -0.14 1.33 -8.36
N ARG A 42 -0.42 0.21 -7.73
CA ARG A 42 -1.24 0.18 -6.51
C ARG A 42 -0.41 0.61 -5.29
N GLY A 43 0.85 0.20 -5.22
CA GLY A 43 1.84 0.69 -4.27
C GLY A 43 1.95 2.21 -4.33
N ASP A 44 2.26 2.76 -5.50
CA ASP A 44 2.42 4.20 -5.72
C ASP A 44 1.20 5.00 -5.26
N ARG A 45 -0.01 4.50 -5.56
CA ARG A 45 -1.27 5.16 -5.15
C ARG A 45 -1.45 5.16 -3.63
N ILE A 46 -1.01 4.11 -2.95
CA ILE A 46 -1.09 4.00 -1.50
C ILE A 46 -0.09 4.95 -0.85
N GLU A 47 1.15 4.98 -1.34
CA GLU A 47 2.21 5.87 -0.89
C GLU A 47 1.79 7.34 -1.03
N HIS A 48 1.42 7.76 -2.24
CA HIS A 48 1.01 9.12 -2.49
C HIS A 48 -0.26 9.53 -1.71
N HIS A 49 -1.16 8.59 -1.39
CA HIS A 49 -2.28 8.86 -0.49
C HIS A 49 -1.83 9.05 0.97
N ALA A 50 -0.84 8.29 1.42
CA ALA A 50 -0.25 8.42 2.74
C ALA A 50 0.48 9.76 2.88
N ASP A 51 1.29 10.16 1.89
CA ASP A 51 2.03 11.42 1.90
C ASP A 51 1.09 12.63 1.98
N ARG A 52 0.11 12.69 1.07
CA ARG A 52 -0.91 13.76 1.09
C ARG A 52 -1.65 13.86 2.42
N ARG A 53 -1.82 12.73 3.10
CA ARG A 53 -2.44 12.68 4.43
C ARG A 53 -1.47 13.18 5.50
N GLY A 54 -0.19 12.80 5.44
CA GLY A 54 0.90 13.33 6.27
C GLY A 54 0.97 14.85 6.17
N ASP A 55 1.15 15.40 4.97
CA ASP A 55 1.23 16.85 4.74
C ASP A 55 0.02 17.61 5.28
N ARG A 56 -1.17 17.01 5.25
CA ARG A 56 -2.38 17.64 5.77
C ARG A 56 -2.36 17.68 7.30
N ILE A 57 -1.83 16.64 7.93
CA ILE A 57 -1.70 16.58 9.39
C ILE A 57 -0.62 17.55 9.85
N ASP A 58 0.53 17.59 9.20
CA ASP A 58 1.64 18.47 9.57
C ASP A 58 1.21 19.92 9.52
N ARG A 59 0.64 20.36 8.39
CA ARG A 59 0.09 21.71 8.26
C ARG A 59 -0.99 22.04 9.29
N ARG A 60 -1.68 21.06 9.87
CA ARG A 60 -2.65 21.29 10.96
C ARG A 60 -1.95 21.42 12.30
N LEU A 61 -0.95 20.59 12.55
CA LEU A 61 -0.16 20.62 13.78
C LEU A 61 0.70 21.88 13.84
N ASP A 62 1.36 22.29 12.76
CA ASP A 62 2.15 23.52 12.69
C ASP A 62 1.29 24.75 12.99
N ARG A 63 0.10 24.83 12.38
CA ARG A 63 -0.85 25.93 12.66
C ARG A 63 -1.30 25.92 14.12
N ALA A 64 -1.48 24.75 14.71
CA ALA A 64 -1.87 24.63 16.11
C ALA A 64 -0.71 25.00 17.05
N ALA A 65 0.53 24.60 16.73
CA ALA A 65 1.74 24.91 17.47
C ALA A 65 2.02 26.42 17.43
N ASN A 66 2.01 27.03 16.25
CA ASN A 66 2.14 28.48 16.08
C ASN A 66 1.07 29.26 16.85
N ARG A 67 -0.16 28.75 16.90
CA ARG A 67 -1.23 29.37 17.69
C ARG A 67 -1.01 29.19 19.19
N ALA A 68 -0.43 28.07 19.63
CA ALA A 68 -0.08 27.85 21.03
C ALA A 68 1.07 28.76 21.48
N GLU A 69 2.10 28.96 20.64
CA GLU A 69 3.21 29.87 20.92
C GLU A 69 2.73 31.31 21.06
N ARG A 70 1.88 31.79 20.15
CA ARG A 70 1.29 33.15 20.22
C ARG A 70 0.43 33.39 21.46
N ASN A 71 -0.01 32.35 22.14
CA ASN A 71 -0.77 32.44 23.38
C ASN A 71 0.10 32.13 24.62
N ASP A 72 1.42 32.18 24.49
CA ASP A 72 2.40 31.89 25.55
C ASP A 72 2.24 30.47 26.16
N ARG A 73 1.92 29.48 25.32
CA ARG A 73 1.77 28.06 25.71
C ARG A 73 2.86 27.17 25.11
N PRO A 74 4.14 27.35 25.47
CA PRO A 74 5.26 26.62 24.86
C PRO A 74 5.20 25.11 25.10
N HIS A 75 4.66 24.68 26.25
CA HIS A 75 4.47 23.25 26.55
C HIS A 75 3.45 22.58 25.62
N LEU A 76 2.42 23.32 25.17
CA LEU A 76 1.43 22.80 24.24
C LEU A 76 2.01 22.70 22.82
N ALA A 77 2.78 23.70 22.37
CA ALA A 77 3.50 23.64 21.10
C ALA A 77 4.39 22.40 21.03
N LYS A 78 5.24 22.19 22.04
CA LYS A 78 6.12 20.99 22.14
C LYS A 78 5.35 19.66 22.17
N GLN A 79 4.14 19.64 22.75
CA GLN A 79 3.29 18.44 22.71
C GLN A 79 2.73 18.17 21.31
N LEU A 80 2.40 19.23 20.56
CA LEU A 80 1.90 19.12 19.19
C LEU A 80 3.00 18.64 18.24
N ASP A 81 4.23 19.12 18.39
CA ASP A 81 5.38 18.65 17.59
C ASP A 81 5.64 17.17 17.82
N ARG A 82 5.74 16.75 19.09
CA ARG A 82 5.88 15.34 19.46
C ARG A 82 4.74 14.47 18.96
N ARG A 83 3.55 15.06 18.78
CA ARG A 83 2.39 14.36 18.20
C ARG A 83 2.56 14.20 16.70
N GLY A 84 3.12 15.19 16.01
CA GLY A 84 3.54 15.12 14.61
C GLY A 84 4.50 13.95 14.39
N ASP A 85 5.63 13.94 15.10
CA ASP A 85 6.64 12.88 15.01
C ASP A 85 6.07 11.47 15.24
N ARG A 86 5.04 11.35 16.09
CA ARG A 86 4.38 10.06 16.37
C ARG A 86 3.48 9.64 15.21
N ILE A 87 2.82 10.59 14.56
CA ILE A 87 1.97 10.33 13.41
C ILE A 87 2.82 9.94 12.21
N ASP A 88 3.94 10.63 11.95
CA ASP A 88 4.84 10.30 10.84
C ASP A 88 5.36 8.87 10.96
N ARG A 89 5.89 8.53 12.14
CA ARG A 89 6.32 7.15 12.44
C ARG A 89 5.21 6.12 12.28
N GLN A 90 3.94 6.49 12.49
CA GLN A 90 2.81 5.58 12.24
C GLN A 90 2.49 5.45 10.76
N LEU A 91 2.59 6.53 9.99
CA LEU A 91 2.40 6.53 8.54
C LEU A 91 3.48 5.71 7.85
N ASP A 92 4.75 5.89 8.21
CA ASP A 92 5.89 5.11 7.67
C ASP A 92 5.69 3.60 7.90
N ARG A 93 5.37 3.21 9.15
CA ARG A 93 5.11 1.81 9.48
C ARG A 93 3.95 1.22 8.68
N ARG A 94 2.92 2.02 8.39
CA ARG A 94 1.79 1.60 7.56
C ARG A 94 2.19 1.47 6.10
N GLY A 95 3.00 2.40 5.58
CA GLY A 95 3.60 2.34 4.25
C GLY A 95 4.39 1.05 4.05
N HIS A 96 5.39 0.80 4.90
CA HIS A 96 6.19 -0.43 4.85
C HIS A 96 5.36 -1.71 5.02
N ARG A 97 4.27 -1.67 5.79
CA ARG A 97 3.37 -2.83 5.91
C ARG A 97 2.57 -3.05 4.63
N ALA A 98 2.19 -1.99 3.92
CA ALA A 98 1.49 -2.09 2.65
C ALA A 98 2.42 -2.65 1.57
N GLU A 99 3.63 -2.11 1.45
CA GLU A 99 4.72 -2.56 0.56
C GLU A 99 4.97 -4.07 0.72
N ARG A 100 5.34 -4.52 1.94
CA ARG A 100 5.54 -5.95 2.23
C ARG A 100 4.34 -6.85 1.92
N ARG A 101 3.12 -6.32 1.91
CA ARG A 101 1.93 -7.10 1.54
C ARG A 101 1.76 -7.20 0.04
N LEU A 102 2.17 -6.18 -0.71
CA LEU A 102 2.17 -6.18 -2.16
C LEU A 102 3.27 -7.12 -2.68
N ASP A 103 4.48 -7.06 -2.13
CA ASP A 103 5.59 -7.95 -2.52
C ASP A 103 5.21 -9.41 -2.35
N ARG A 104 4.76 -9.79 -1.14
CA ARG A 104 4.30 -11.16 -0.85
C ARG A 104 3.14 -11.59 -1.73
N ARG A 105 2.35 -10.64 -2.25
CA ARG A 105 1.27 -10.95 -3.19
C ARG A 105 1.84 -11.20 -4.59
N GLY A 106 2.80 -10.40 -5.03
CA GLY A 106 3.58 -10.63 -6.26
C GLY A 106 4.24 -12.00 -6.23
N ASP A 107 5.03 -12.30 -5.19
CA ASP A 107 5.72 -13.58 -5.03
C ASP A 107 4.80 -14.79 -5.16
N ARG A 108 3.63 -14.74 -4.51
CA ARG A 108 2.65 -15.84 -4.57
C ARG A 108 2.07 -16.01 -5.97
N ILE A 109 1.92 -14.92 -6.71
CA ILE A 109 1.39 -14.97 -8.07
C ILE A 109 2.47 -15.54 -8.99
N ASN A 110 3.72 -15.07 -8.88
CA ASN A 110 4.85 -15.57 -9.66
C ASN A 110 5.04 -17.08 -9.44
N GLN A 111 5.04 -17.53 -8.19
CA GLN A 111 5.09 -18.97 -7.88
C GLN A 111 3.93 -19.79 -8.48
N ARG A 112 2.74 -19.21 -8.64
CA ARG A 112 1.60 -19.89 -9.26
C ARG A 112 1.77 -19.97 -10.78
N LEU A 113 2.26 -18.90 -11.39
CA LEU A 113 2.56 -18.85 -12.82
C LEU A 113 3.69 -19.84 -13.17
N ASP A 114 4.76 -19.88 -12.37
CA ASP A 114 5.87 -20.83 -12.53
C ASP A 114 5.40 -22.28 -12.46
N ARG A 115 4.56 -22.62 -11.46
CA ARG A 115 4.00 -23.97 -11.34
C ARG A 115 3.10 -24.34 -12.49
N HIS A 116 2.38 -23.38 -13.06
CA HIS A 116 1.52 -23.62 -14.21
C HIS A 116 2.37 -23.84 -15.47
N SER A 117 3.38 -23.01 -15.71
CA SER A 117 4.34 -23.15 -16.82
C SER A 117 5.03 -24.53 -16.79
N ARG A 118 5.52 -24.97 -15.62
CA ARG A 118 6.16 -26.30 -15.46
C ARG A 118 5.23 -27.49 -15.65
N ARG A 119 3.91 -27.33 -15.56
CA ARG A 119 2.93 -28.41 -15.79
C ARG A 119 2.53 -28.53 -17.27
N GLN A 120 2.79 -27.48 -18.05
CA GLN A 120 2.47 -27.38 -19.47
C GLN A 120 3.67 -27.76 -20.36
N GLN A 121 4.86 -27.94 -19.77
CA GLN A 121 6.06 -28.53 -20.36
C GLN A 121 6.08 -30.05 -20.13
#